data_AF-A0A2W4SJM3-F1
#
_entry.id   AF-A0A2W4SJM3-F1
#
_cell.length_a   1.000
_cell.length_b   1.000
_cell.length_c   1.000
_cell.angle_alpha   90.00
_cell.angle_beta   90.00
_cell.angle_gamma   90.00
#
_symmetry.space_group_name_H-M   'P 1'
#
loop_
_entity.id
_entity.type
_entity.pdbx_description
1 polymer ?
#
loop_
_entity_poly.entity_id
_entity_poly.type
_entity_poly.pdbx_seq_one_letter_code
_entity_poly.pdbx_strand_id
1 'polypeptide(L)' 'MIDRNISAVPQLTNRESEVLHLVARGHSAKEVGQELRIAPCTVERHIENVRLKTRTRNRAHMVAFVIQEGLLPAM' A
#
# COMPACT_ATOMS: atom_id res chain seq x y z
N MET A 1 -15.48 -15.90 -6.95
CA MET A 1 -14.33 -15.71 -6.04
C MET A 1 -13.23 -15.12 -6.88
N ILE A 2 -12.91 -13.84 -6.71
CA ILE A 2 -11.82 -13.19 -7.43
C ILE A 2 -10.81 -12.77 -6.37
N ASP A 3 -9.77 -13.57 -6.21
CA ASP A 3 -8.58 -13.23 -5.44
C ASP A 3 -7.82 -12.15 -6.21
N ARG A 4 -8.18 -10.89 -5.97
CA ARG A 4 -7.55 -9.74 -6.63
C ARG A 4 -6.25 -9.47 -5.87
N ASN A 5 -5.09 -9.58 -6.52
CA ASN A 5 -3.80 -9.23 -5.93
C ASN A 5 -3.58 -7.71 -5.98
N ILE A 6 -3.01 -7.05 -4.95
CA ILE A 6 -2.69 -5.60 -4.97
C ILE A 6 -1.89 -5.21 -6.22
N SER A 7 -1.03 -6.09 -6.72
CA SER A 7 -0.28 -5.87 -7.98
C SER A 7 -1.17 -5.73 -9.22
N ALA A 8 -2.46 -6.08 -9.14
CA ALA A 8 -3.43 -5.92 -10.21
C ALA A 8 -3.98 -4.48 -10.31
N VAL A 9 -3.65 -3.59 -9.36
CA VAL A 9 -3.97 -2.16 -9.47
C VAL A 9 -3.13 -1.59 -10.63
N PRO A 10 -3.70 -1.17 -11.78
CA PRO A 10 -3.00 -0.97 -13.06
C PRO A 10 -1.96 0.18 -13.14
N GLN A 11 -1.42 0.65 -12.02
CA GLN A 11 -0.55 1.83 -11.94
C GLN A 11 0.52 1.71 -10.85
N LEU A 12 0.42 0.74 -9.94
CA LEU A 12 1.36 0.59 -8.84
C LEU A 12 2.58 -0.22 -9.28
N THR A 13 3.76 0.29 -8.94
CA THR A 13 5.00 -0.48 -9.03
C THR A 13 5.04 -1.55 -7.93
N ASN A 14 5.94 -2.53 -8.05
CA ASN A 14 6.12 -3.56 -7.03
C ASN A 14 6.36 -2.96 -5.64
N ARG A 15 7.26 -1.96 -5.54
CA ARG A 15 7.58 -1.29 -4.27
C ARG A 15 6.40 -0.55 -3.66
N GLU A 16 5.61 0.13 -4.49
CA GLU A 16 4.40 0.81 -4.04
C GLU A 16 3.33 -0.18 -3.55
N SER A 17 3.24 -1.34 -4.21
CA SER A 17 2.35 -2.44 -3.81
C SER A 17 2.77 -3.05 -2.48
N GLU A 18 4.08 -3.28 -2.27
CA GLU A 18 4.64 -3.75 -0.99
C GLU A 18 4.37 -2.76 0.14
N VAL A 19 4.61 -1.47 -0.09
CA VAL A 19 4.34 -0.42 0.91
C VAL A 19 2.84 -0.37 1.23
N LEU A 20 1.97 -0.40 0.23
CA LEU A 20 0.53 -0.41 0.43
C LEU A 20 0.06 -1.64 1.21
N HIS A 21 0.65 -2.80 0.95
CA HIS A 21 0.39 -4.04 1.68
C HIS A 21 0.67 -3.90 3.18
N LEU A 22 1.85 -3.40 3.54
CA LEU A 22 2.24 -3.26 4.94
C LEU A 22 1.43 -2.17 5.64
N VAL A 23 1.12 -1.07 4.93
CA VAL A 23 0.24 -0.03 5.44
C VAL A 23 -1.18 -0.55 5.70
N ALA A 24 -1.72 -1.41 4.82
CA ALA A 24 -3.02 -2.05 5.00
C ALA A 24 -3.05 -3.02 6.19
N ARG A 25 -1.91 -3.60 6.56
CA ARG A 25 -1.73 -4.40 7.78
C ARG A 25 -1.59 -3.57 9.06
N GLY A 26 -1.55 -2.23 8.94
CA GLY A 26 -1.44 -1.32 10.07
C GLY A 26 -0.02 -0.85 10.39
N HIS A 27 1.00 -1.29 9.65
CA HIS A 27 2.38 -0.88 9.91
C HIS A 27 2.59 0.62 9.67
N SER A 28 3.31 1.26 10.58
CA SER A 28 3.76 2.65 10.48
C SER A 28 4.87 2.80 9.44
N ALA A 29 5.08 4.01 8.89
CA ALA A 29 6.14 4.25 7.90
C ALA A 29 7.53 3.82 8.38
N LYS A 30 7.79 3.89 9.70
CA LYS A 30 9.02 3.40 10.32
C LYS A 30 9.14 1.87 10.25
N GLU A 31 8.07 1.14 10.60
CA GLU A 31 8.04 -0.33 10.57
C GLU A 31 8.15 -0.85 9.13
N VAL A 32 7.42 -0.22 8.20
CA VAL A 32 7.52 -0.50 6.76
C VAL A 32 8.95 -0.27 6.26
N GLY A 33 9.60 0.82 6.70
CA GLY A 33 10.99 1.11 6.33
C GLY A 33 11.96 0.06 6.86
N GLN A 34 11.75 -0.44 8.07
CA GLN A 34 12.54 -1.54 8.63
C GLN A 34 12.36 -2.83 7.83
N GLU A 35 11.13 -3.19 7.48
CA GLU A 35 10.83 -4.42 6.75
C GLU A 35 11.35 -4.39 5.31
N LEU A 36 11.17 -3.26 4.61
CA LEU A 36 11.62 -3.08 3.22
C LEU A 36 13.09 -2.63 3.11
N ARG A 37 13.77 -2.43 4.24
CA ARG A 37 15.15 -1.92 4.35
C ARG A 37 15.37 -0.59 3.63
N ILE A 38 14.43 0.35 3.81
CA ILE A 38 14.47 1.72 3.25
C ILE A 38 14.20 2.77 4.32
N ALA A 39 14.59 4.01 4.06
CA ALA A 39 14.34 5.10 5.00
C ALA A 39 12.84 5.39 5.14
N PRO A 40 12.35 5.76 6.35
CA PRO A 40 10.94 6.08 6.57
C PRO A 40 10.45 7.23 5.67
N CYS A 41 11.28 8.24 5.40
CA CYS A 41 10.94 9.31 4.46
C CYS A 41 10.70 8.79 3.02
N THR A 42 11.40 7.73 2.62
CA THR A 42 11.20 7.07 1.32
C THR A 42 9.86 6.32 1.31
N VAL A 43 9.49 5.68 2.42
CA VAL A 43 8.18 5.05 2.58
C VAL A 43 7.06 6.08 2.46
N GLU A 44 7.18 7.23 3.12
CA GLU A 44 6.19 8.31 3.03
C GLU A 44 6.02 8.79 1.58
N ARG A 45 7.12 8.91 0.83
CA ARG A 45 7.06 9.22 -0.60
C ARG A 45 6.36 8.13 -1.41
N HIS A 46 6.57 6.85 -1.10
CA HIS A 46 5.82 5.76 -1.74
C HIS A 46 4.33 5.83 -1.39
N ILE A 47 3.97 6.11 -0.13
CA ILE A 47 2.57 6.29 0.30
C ILE A 47 1.90 7.44 -0.46
N GLU A 48 2.58 8.58 -0.61
CA GLU A 48 2.10 9.73 -1.41
C GLU A 48 1.84 9.33 -2.87
N ASN A 49 2.80 8.65 -3.51
CA ASN A 49 2.64 8.21 -4.89
C ASN A 49 1.49 7.21 -5.05
N VAL A 50 1.37 6.24 -4.14
CA VAL A 50 0.25 5.29 -4.09
C VAL A 50 -1.07 6.04 -3.95
N ARG A 51 -1.13 7.03 -3.05
CA ARG A 51 -2.31 7.86 -2.81
C ARG A 51 -2.77 8.59 -4.07
N LEU A 52 -1.82 9.20 -4.79
CA LEU A 52 -2.09 9.88 -6.06
C LEU A 52 -2.57 8.90 -7.14
N LYS A 53 -1.93 7.73 -7.27
CA LYS A 53 -2.29 6.70 -8.26
C LYS A 53 -3.63 6.04 -8.00
N THR A 54 -3.97 5.81 -6.73
CA THR A 54 -5.26 5.26 -6.29
C THR A 54 -6.35 6.33 -6.14
N ARG A 55 -6.01 7.61 -6.32
CA ARG A 55 -6.90 8.77 -6.10
C ARG A 55 -7.55 8.78 -4.72
N THR A 56 -6.84 8.30 -3.72
CA THR A 56 -7.31 8.25 -2.34
C THR A 56 -6.99 9.55 -1.62
N ARG A 57 -7.76 9.87 -0.59
CA ARG A 57 -7.67 11.19 0.08
C ARG A 57 -6.67 11.18 1.23
N ASN A 58 -6.58 10.07 1.96
CA ASN A 58 -5.72 9.90 3.11
C ASN A 58 -5.36 8.42 3.30
N ARG A 59 -4.49 8.13 4.27
CA ARG A 59 -4.05 6.78 4.60
C ARG A 59 -5.22 5.84 4.91
N ALA A 60 -6.22 6.29 5.67
CA ALA A 60 -7.39 5.46 5.97
C ALA A 60 -8.20 5.10 4.71
N HIS A 61 -8.35 6.04 3.78
CA HIS A 61 -8.99 5.83 2.49
C HIS A 61 -8.19 4.86 1.61
N MET A 62 -6.85 4.88 1.66
CA MET A 62 -6.03 3.84 1.00
C MET A 62 -6.30 2.44 1.56
N VAL A 63 -6.38 2.31 2.88
CA VAL A 63 -6.67 1.02 3.51
C VAL A 63 -8.08 0.55 3.14
N ALA A 64 -9.07 1.44 3.19
CA ALA A 64 -10.44 1.14 2.77
C ALA A 64 -10.51 0.74 1.28
N PHE A 65 -9.74 1.39 0.41
CA PHE A 65 -9.65 1.04 -1.01
C PHE A 65 -9.13 -0.38 -1.20
N VAL A 66 -8.07 -0.77 -0.49
CA VAL A 66 -7.51 -2.14 -0.55
C VAL A 66 -8.55 -3.17 -0.09
N ILE A 67 -9.26 -2.89 1.01
CA ILE A 67 -10.32 -3.76 1.53
C ILE A 67 -11.48 -3.87 0.52
N GLN A 68 -11.94 -2.76 -0.03
CA GLN A 68 -13.07 -2.70 -0.97
C GLN A 68 -12.77 -3.44 -2.28
N GLU A 69 -11.55 -3.31 -2.80
CA GLU A 69 -11.12 -3.99 -4.02
C GLU A 69 -10.83 -5.49 -3.79
N GLY A 70 -10.96 -5.98 -2.55
CA GLY A 70 -10.66 -7.36 -2.20
C GLY A 70 -9.17 -7.69 -2.31
N LEU A 71 -8.30 -6.67 -2.29
CA LEU A 71 -6.86 -6.81 -2.45
C LEU A 71 -6.18 -7.13 -1.11
N LEU A 72 -6.89 -7.78 -0.20
CA LEU A 72 -6.34 -8.08 1.11
C LEU A 72 -5.17 -9.06 0.95
N PRO A 73 -4.06 -8.85 1.67
CA PRO A 73 -3.01 -9.85 1.70
C PRO A 73 -3.62 -11.19 2.13
N ALA A 74 -3.46 -12.22 1.30
CA ALA A 74 -3.59 -13.58 1.76
C ALA A 74 -2.63 -13.75 2.97
N MET A 75 -3.16 -14.34 4.05
CA MET A 75 -2.41 -14.67 5.27
C MET A 75 -1.24 -15.59 4.96
#